data_AF-A0A519RRA0-F1
#
_entry.id   AF-A0A519RRA0-F1
#
_cell.length_a   1.000
_cell.length_b   1.000
_cell.length_c   1.000
_cell.angle_alpha   90.00
_cell.angle_beta   90.00
_cell.angle_gamma   90.00
#
_symmetry.space_group_name_H-M   'P 1'
#
loop_
_entity.id
_entity.type
_entity.pdbx_description
1 polymer ?
#
loop_
_entity_poly.entity_id
_entity_poly.type
_entity_poly.pdbx_seq_one_letter_code
_entity_poly.pdbx_strand_id
1 'polypeptide(L)' 'MKALKKGMPQDVVVIIERIVGCNQWGGEESTNKARIEEINKALTRLQCNTIEQDQAKIIKTYQNNYEVKQRIQKAKEVF' A
#
# COMPACT_ATOMS: atom_id res chain seq x y z
N MET A 1 7.89 3.70 8.13
CA MET A 1 6.72 2.87 8.46
C MET A 1 6.05 3.14 9.81
N LYS A 2 6.76 3.00 10.95
CA LYS A 2 6.15 3.07 12.30
C LYS A 2 5.35 4.35 12.56
N ALA A 3 5.87 5.49 12.10
CA ALA A 3 5.20 6.78 12.25
C ALA A 3 3.90 6.88 11.45
N LEU A 4 3.80 6.27 10.26
CA LEU A 4 2.59 6.34 9.41
C LEU A 4 1.39 5.59 10.01
N LYS A 5 1.66 4.55 10.80
CA LYS A 5 0.65 3.64 11.34
C LYS A 5 0.22 3.98 12.76
N LYS A 6 1.04 4.70 13.52
CA LYS A 6 0.81 4.98 14.95
C LYS A 6 -0.48 5.79 15.13
N GLY A 7 -1.40 5.27 15.93
CA GLY A 7 -2.67 5.94 16.26
C GLY A 7 -3.71 5.94 15.15
N MET A 8 -3.45 5.25 14.02
CA MET A 8 -4.41 5.13 12.93
C MET A 8 -5.40 3.99 13.18
N PRO A 9 -6.63 4.11 12.66
CA PRO A 9 -7.56 2.99 12.60
C PRO A 9 -6.95 1.77 11.89
N GLN A 10 -7.39 0.56 12.27
CA GLN A 10 -6.79 -0.68 11.80
C GLN A 10 -6.88 -0.86 10.28
N ASP A 11 -7.98 -0.44 9.66
CA ASP A 11 -8.16 -0.46 8.21
C ASP A 11 -7.21 0.51 7.49
N VAL A 12 -6.94 1.68 8.07
CA VAL A 12 -5.94 2.65 7.59
C VAL A 12 -4.52 2.07 7.74
N VAL A 13 -4.24 1.35 8.83
CA VAL A 13 -2.95 0.66 9.01
C VAL A 13 -2.74 -0.38 7.91
N VAL A 14 -3.74 -1.21 7.65
CA VAL A 14 -3.68 -2.27 6.62
C VAL A 14 -3.48 -1.69 5.23
N ILE A 15 -4.18 -0.61 4.88
CA ILE A 15 -4.01 0.00 3.55
C ILE A 15 -2.62 0.62 3.39
N ILE A 16 -2.07 1.26 4.43
CA ILE A 16 -0.71 1.82 4.41
C ILE A 16 0.34 0.73 4.18
N GLU A 17 0.21 -0.41 4.85
CA GLU A 17 1.13 -1.55 4.67
C GLU A 17 1.04 -2.13 3.26
N ARG A 18 -0.17 -2.26 2.71
CA ARG A 18 -0.37 -2.74 1.35
C ARG A 18 0.18 -1.78 0.30
N ILE A 19 -0.03 -0.46 0.44
CA ILE A 19 0.52 0.55 -0.48
C ILE A 19 2.04 0.41 -0.57
N VAL A 20 2.70 0.41 0.58
CA VAL A 20 4.17 0.31 0.66
C VAL A 20 4.66 -1.01 0.07
N GLY A 21 3.99 -2.12 0.40
CA GLY A 21 4.34 -3.42 -0.16
C GLY A 21 4.21 -3.44 -1.68
N CYS A 22 3.12 -2.89 -2.22
CA CYS A 22 2.93 -2.81 -3.66
C CYS A 22 3.99 -1.93 -4.35
N ASN A 23 4.38 -0.82 -3.73
CA ASN A 23 5.47 0.01 -4.24
C ASN A 23 6.81 -0.74 -4.26
N GLN A 24 7.12 -1.45 -3.17
CA GLN A 24 8.35 -2.26 -3.05
C GLN A 24 8.44 -3.32 -4.13
N TRP A 25 7.42 -4.16 -4.26
CA TRP A 25 7.42 -5.27 -5.22
C TRP A 25 7.18 -4.82 -6.66
N GLY A 26 6.43 -3.73 -6.88
CA GLY A 26 6.11 -3.22 -8.22
C GLY A 26 7.25 -2.44 -8.87
N GLY A 27 8.21 -1.95 -8.08
CA GLY A 27 9.42 -1.29 -8.57
C GLY A 27 10.58 -2.25 -8.87
N GLU A 28 10.43 -3.55 -8.58
CA GLU A 28 11.46 -4.53 -8.83
C GLU A 28 11.39 -5.07 -10.27
N GLU A 29 12.38 -4.73 -11.10
CA GLU A 29 12.59 -5.39 -12.39
C GLU A 29 13.60 -6.54 -12.25
N SER A 30 13.32 -7.68 -12.90
CA SER A 30 14.24 -8.80 -12.94
C SER A 30 14.15 -9.55 -14.26
N THR A 31 15.29 -10.03 -14.77
CA THR A 31 15.37 -10.98 -15.89
C THR A 31 15.42 -12.44 -15.41
N ASN A 32 15.54 -12.66 -14.10
CA ASN A 32 15.56 -13.99 -13.51
C ASN A 32 14.13 -14.50 -13.32
N LYS A 33 13.80 -15.63 -13.96
CA LYS A 33 12.46 -16.24 -13.91
C LYS A 33 11.97 -16.55 -12.49
N ALA A 34 12.82 -17.08 -11.62
CA ALA A 34 12.43 -17.38 -10.24
C ALA A 34 12.11 -16.10 -9.46
N ARG A 35 12.88 -15.03 -9.67
CA ARG A 35 12.60 -13.73 -9.03
C ARG A 35 11.31 -13.11 -9.56
N ILE A 36 11.05 -13.20 -10.86
CA ILE A 36 9.78 -12.75 -11.46
C ILE A 36 8.60 -13.47 -10.81
N GLU A 37 8.69 -14.78 -10.58
CA GLU A 37 7.64 -15.53 -9.89
C GLU A 37 7.43 -15.07 -8.44
N GLU A 38 8.51 -14.79 -7.70
CA GLU A 38 8.42 -14.24 -6.35
C GLU A 38 7.71 -12.88 -6.33
N ILE A 39 8.11 -11.97 -7.23
CA ILE A 39 7.49 -10.66 -7.40
C ILE A 39 6.00 -10.81 -7.69
N ASN A 40 5.63 -11.64 -8.67
CA ASN A 40 4.22 -11.86 -9.03
C ASN A 40 3.40 -12.46 -7.89
N LYS A 41 3.97 -13.39 -7.11
CA LYS A 41 3.33 -13.95 -5.91
C LYS A 41 3.09 -12.87 -4.86
N ALA A 42 4.07 -12.01 -4.62
CA ALA A 42 3.94 -10.91 -3.67
C ALA A 42 2.89 -9.89 -4.10
N LEU A 43 2.91 -9.44 -5.36
CA LEU A 43 1.93 -8.51 -5.92
C LEU A 43 0.50 -9.07 -5.85
N THR A 44 0.34 -10.36 -6.15
CA THR A 44 -0.96 -11.06 -6.05
C THR A 44 -1.43 -11.16 -4.60
N ARG A 45 -0.55 -11.57 -3.68
CA ARG A 45 -0.87 -11.69 -2.25
C ARG A 45 -1.28 -10.34 -1.64
N LEU A 46 -0.63 -9.26 -2.06
CA LEU A 46 -0.93 -7.90 -1.63
C LEU A 46 -2.15 -7.29 -2.36
N GLN A 47 -2.67 -7.99 -3.38
CA GLN A 47 -3.77 -7.55 -4.23
C GLN A 47 -3.50 -6.14 -4.81
N CYS A 48 -2.30 -5.96 -5.38
CA CYS A 48 -1.89 -4.66 -5.89
C CYS A 48 -2.73 -4.17 -7.07
N ASN A 49 -3.45 -5.07 -7.73
CA ASN A 49 -4.41 -4.74 -8.79
C ASN A 49 -5.67 -4.00 -8.27
N THR A 50 -6.02 -4.11 -6.98
CA THR A 50 -7.19 -3.42 -6.40
C THR A 50 -6.82 -2.27 -5.46
N ILE A 51 -5.51 -2.01 -5.28
CA ILE A 51 -5.04 -1.12 -4.21
C ILE A 51 -5.53 0.32 -4.36
N GLU A 52 -5.69 0.82 -5.59
CA GLU A 52 -6.19 2.17 -5.83
C GLU A 52 -7.67 2.32 -5.44
N GLN A 53 -8.47 1.29 -5.75
CA GLN A 53 -9.89 1.26 -5.40
C GLN A 53 -10.07 1.19 -3.88
N ASP A 54 -9.24 0.39 -3.21
CA ASP A 54 -9.28 0.26 -1.75
C ASP A 54 -8.80 1.55 -1.06
N GLN A 55 -7.78 2.21 -1.60
CA GLN A 55 -7.38 3.56 -1.16
C GLN A 55 -8.53 4.56 -1.27
N ALA A 56 -9.21 4.61 -2.42
CA ALA A 56 -10.32 5.52 -2.64
C ALA A 56 -11.48 5.26 -1.66
N LYS A 57 -11.78 3.99 -1.35
CA LYS A 57 -12.77 3.61 -0.33
C LYS A 57 -12.38 4.14 1.05
N ILE A 58 -11.13 3.94 1.48
CA ILE A 58 -10.66 4.43 2.77
C ILE A 58 -10.69 5.96 2.81
N ILE A 59 -10.23 6.65 1.76
CA ILE A 59 -10.29 8.13 1.68
C ILE A 59 -11.74 8.63 1.80
N LYS A 60 -12.70 7.92 1.19
CA LYS A 60 -14.12 8.25 1.30
C LYS A 60 -14.66 8.02 2.72
N THR A 61 -14.34 6.89 3.35
CA THR A 61 -14.74 6.59 4.73
C THR A 61 -14.23 7.64 5.71
N TYR A 62 -12.98 8.09 5.53
CA TYR A 62 -12.31 9.07 6.39
C TYR A 62 -12.24 10.47 5.76
N GLN A 63 -13.21 10.84 4.91
CA GLN A 63 -13.17 12.09 4.14
C GLN A 63 -12.96 13.35 4.98
N ASN A 64 -13.45 13.36 6.23
CA ASN A 64 -13.31 14.47 7.17
C ASN A 64 -12.08 14.36 8.10
N ASN A 65 -11.32 13.27 8.03
CA ASN A 65 -10.09 13.09 8.80
C ASN A 65 -8.89 13.47 7.93
N TYR A 66 -8.37 14.68 8.14
CA TYR A 66 -7.21 15.18 7.39
C TYR A 66 -5.95 14.33 7.62
N GLU A 67 -5.73 13.85 8.84
CA GLU A 67 -4.55 13.04 9.15
C GLU A 67 -4.56 11.75 8.34
N VAL A 68 -5.68 11.01 8.30
CA VAL A 68 -5.78 9.76 7.52
C VAL A 68 -5.44 10.00 6.05
N LYS A 69 -6.01 11.04 5.43
CA LYS A 69 -5.70 11.39 4.03
C LYS A 69 -4.21 11.68 3.83
N GLN A 70 -3.61 12.44 4.74
CA GLN A 70 -2.18 12.77 4.67
C GLN A 70 -1.30 11.52 4.83
N ARG A 71 -1.65 10.60 5.73
CA ARG A 71 -0.90 9.36 5.96
C ARG A 71 -0.93 8.43 4.76
N ILE A 72 -2.10 8.30 4.11
CA ILE A 72 -2.26 7.52 2.87
C ILE A 72 -1.43 8.14 1.74
N GLN A 73 -1.49 9.47 1.57
CA GLN A 73 -0.69 10.14 0.55
C GLN A 73 0.82 9.94 0.77
N LYS A 74 1.30 10.12 2.01
CA LYS A 74 2.71 9.85 2.36
C LYS A 74 3.12 8.40 2.13
N ALA A 75 2.22 7.43 2.34
CA ALA A 75 2.52 6.03 2.10
C ALA A 75 2.81 5.74 0.62
N LYS A 76 2.17 6.46 -0.31
CA LYS A 76 2.39 6.30 -1.76
C LYS A 76 3.77 6.73 -2.22
N GLU A 77 4.46 7.55 -1.42
CA GLU A 77 5.78 8.10 -1.71
C GLU A 77 6.92 7.24 -1.13
N VAL A 78 6.59 6.10 -0.52
CA VAL A 78 7.58 5.17 0.07
C VAL A 78 7.84 4.01 -0.89
N PHE A 79 9.12 3.75 -1.18
CA PHE A 79 9.64 2.67 -2.01
C PHE A 79 10.68 1.88 -1.21
#